data_AF-A0A843BS31-F1
#
_entry.id   AF-A0A843BS31-F1
#
_cell.length_a   1.000
_cell.length_b   1.000
_cell.length_c   1.000
_cell.angle_alpha   90.00
_cell.angle_beta   90.00
_cell.angle_gamma   90.00
#
_symmetry.space_group_name_H-M   'P 1'
#
loop_
_entity.id
_entity.type
_entity.pdbx_description
1 polymer ?
#
loop_
_entity_poly.entity_id
_entity_poly.type
_entity_poly.pdbx_seq_one_letter_code
_entity_poly.pdbx_strand_id
1 'polypeptide(L)' 'MDPDAYSTGKQAEVNIGTIGHVDHGKSTLVKALTGTFPDTHSE' A
#
# COMPACT_ATOMS: atom_id res chain seq x y z
N MET A 1 -22.83 11.60 -13.02
CA MET A 1 -21.78 11.08 -12.13
C MET A 1 -22.20 9.65 -11.85
N ASP A 2 -21.61 8.68 -12.55
CA ASP A 2 -22.01 7.29 -12.33
C ASP A 2 -21.44 6.81 -10.98
N PRO A 3 -22.21 6.04 -10.20
CA PRO A 3 -21.77 5.57 -8.89
C PRO A 3 -20.72 4.44 -8.97
N ASP A 4 -20.45 3.91 -10.17
CA ASP A 4 -19.69 2.69 -10.39
C ASP A 4 -18.27 2.95 -10.95
N ALA A 5 -17.89 4.21 -11.17
CA ALA A 5 -16.57 4.61 -11.69
C ALA A 5 -15.40 4.40 -10.71
N TYR A 6 -15.63 3.81 -9.53
CA TYR A 6 -14.56 3.50 -8.58
C TYR A 6 -13.92 2.14 -8.91
N SER A 7 -12.93 2.17 -9.80
CA SER A 7 -11.89 1.15 -9.98
C SER A 7 -12.33 -0.25 -10.42
N THR A 8 -11.86 -0.65 -11.60
CA THR A 8 -12.04 -2.00 -12.19
C THR A 8 -11.26 -3.12 -11.47
N GLY A 9 -10.79 -2.89 -10.24
CA GLY A 9 -10.08 -3.87 -9.42
C GLY A 9 -10.89 -4.23 -8.17
N LYS A 10 -10.91 -5.52 -7.78
CA LYS A 10 -11.57 -5.97 -6.55
C LYS A 10 -11.05 -5.17 -5.36
N GLN A 11 -11.97 -4.65 -4.54
CA GLN A 11 -11.60 -3.95 -3.31
C GLN A 11 -10.80 -4.87 -2.37
N ALA A 12 -9.83 -4.29 -1.64
CA ALA A 12 -9.11 -5.01 -0.60
C ALA A 12 -10.07 -5.46 0.51
N GLU A 13 -10.08 -6.76 0.80
CA GLU A 13 -10.94 -7.35 1.85
C GLU A 13 -10.27 -7.33 3.24
N VAL A 14 -8.94 -7.19 3.28
CA VAL A 14 -8.13 -7.26 4.51
C VAL A 14 -7.01 -6.24 4.47
N ASN A 15 -6.74 -5.62 5.62
CA ASN A 15 -5.61 -4.72 5.83
C ASN A 15 -4.54 -5.42 6.67
N ILE A 16 -3.27 -5.30 6.26
CA ILE A 16 -2.13 -5.89 6.97
C ILE A 16 -1.13 -4.78 7.29
N GLY A 17 -0.81 -4.61 8.57
CA GLY A 17 0.22 -3.68 9.03
C GLY A 17 1.59 -4.34 9.12
N THR A 18 2.63 -3.69 8.58
CA THR A 18 4.03 -4.11 8.75
C THR A 18 4.68 -3.34 9.90
N ILE A 19 5.21 -4.04 10.91
CA ILE A 19 5.88 -3.43 12.09
C ILE A 19 7.29 -4.01 12.30
N GLY A 20 8.13 -3.31 13.06
CA GLY A 20 9.49 -3.76 13.39
C GLY A 20 10.51 -2.63 13.57
N HIS A 21 11.73 -2.96 13.99
CA HIS A 21 12.82 -2.01 14.22
C HIS A 21 13.11 -1.13 13.00
N VAL A 22 13.67 0.06 13.21
CA VAL A 22 14.09 0.98 12.15
C VAL A 22 15.06 0.27 11.19
N ASP A 23 15.02 0.62 9.90
CA ASP A 23 15.87 0.07 8.84
C ASP A 23 15.78 -1.44 8.55
N HIS A 24 14.85 -2.17 9.19
CA HIS A 24 14.57 -3.58 8.84
C HIS A 24 13.79 -3.76 7.52
N GLY A 25 13.71 -2.74 6.66
CA GLY A 25 13.19 -2.89 5.29
C GLY A 25 11.67 -3.00 5.15
N LYS A 26 10.88 -2.51 6.12
CA LYS A 26 9.40 -2.56 6.06
C LYS A 26 8.83 -1.87 4.81
N SER A 27 9.27 -0.64 4.49
CA SER A 27 8.84 0.07 3.27
C SER A 27 9.25 -0.66 1.99
N THR A 28 10.45 -1.28 1.99
CA THR A 28 10.91 -2.14 0.89
C THR A 28 10.02 -3.36 0.71
N LEU A 29 9.62 -4.02 1.80
CA LEU A 29 8.69 -5.16 1.76
C LEU A 29 7.32 -4.75 1.19
N VAL A 30 6.77 -3.62 1.62
CA VAL A 30 5.50 -3.10 1.08
C VAL A 30 5.61 -2.84 -0.42
N LYS A 31 6.70 -2.24 -0.90
CA LYS A 31 6.93 -2.02 -2.34
C LYS A 31 7.08 -3.32 -3.11
N ALA A 32 7.78 -4.31 -2.56
CA ALA A 32 7.95 -5.60 -3.21
C ALA A 32 6.61 -6.36 -3.36
N LEU A 33 5.70 -6.22 -2.39
CA LEU A 33 4.40 -6.90 -2.39
C LEU A 33 3.32 -6.17 -3.19
N THR A 34 3.28 -4.84 -3.11
CA THR A 34 2.19 -4.03 -3.68
C THR A 34 2.58 -3.29 -4.94
N GLY A 35 3.88 -3.22 -5.27
CA GLY A 35 4.42 -2.38 -6.33
C GLY A 35 4.51 -0.89 -5.97
N THR A 36 3.96 -0.47 -4.83
CA THR A 36 3.85 0.94 -4.42
C THR A 36 4.71 1.20 -3.19
N PHE A 37 5.45 2.30 -3.18
CA PHE A 37 6.19 2.73 -1.99
C PHE A 37 5.24 3.43 -1.01
N PRO A 38 5.23 3.06 0.30
CA PRO A 38 4.28 3.62 1.25
C PRO A 38 4.55 5.09 1.62
N ASP A 39 5.80 5.54 1.51
CA ASP A 39 6.16 6.94 1.77
C ASP A 39 5.92 7.79 0.51
N THR A 40 4.81 8.54 0.50
CA THR A 40 4.42 9.43 -0.62
C THR A 40 4.73 10.89 -0.38
N HIS A 41 5.21 11.25 0.81
CA HIS A 41 5.68 12.58 1.15
C HIS A 41 7.20 12.58 1.13
N SER A 42 7.77 13.17 0.06
CA SER A 42 9.16 13.58 0.02
C SER A 42 9.22 15.02 0.52
N GLU A 43 9.81 15.26 1.68
CA GLU A 43 10.36 16.58 2.01
C GLU A 43 11.64 16.85 1.20
#